data_AF-A0A6J1X3K5-F1
#
_entry.id   AF-A0A6J1X3K5-F1
#
_cell.length_a   1.000
_cell.length_b   1.000
_cell.length_c   1.000
_cell.angle_alpha   90.00
_cell.angle_beta   90.00
_cell.angle_gamma   90.00
#
_symmetry.space_group_name_H-M   'P 1'
#
loop_
_entity.id
_entity.type
_entity.pdbx_description
1 polymer ?
#
loop_
_entity_poly.entity_id
_entity_poly.type
_entity_poly.pdbx_seq_one_letter_code
_entity_poly.pdbx_strand_id
1 'polypeptide(L)'
;LSWAIYLYFLSKLSELLDTIFFVLRKKQNQVSFLHIYHHSIMLWSTWFTLKLEPSYYTTFLGTLNTFVHIIMYTYYGLSAFPPITKYLWWKKYITSLQL
;
A
#
# COMPACT_ATOMS: atom_id res chain seq x y z
N LEU A 1 -5.94 -15.87 13.25
CA LEU A 1 -4.72 -15.70 12.44
C LEU A 1 -5.03 -15.75 10.94
N SER A 2 -5.61 -16.85 10.43
CA SER A 2 -5.95 -17.02 9.01
C SER A 2 -6.91 -15.95 8.47
N TRP A 3 -7.91 -15.51 9.27
CA TRP A 3 -8.82 -14.44 8.87
C TRP A 3 -8.13 -13.07 8.69
N ALA A 4 -7.18 -12.73 9.56
CA ALA A 4 -6.44 -11.47 9.47
C ALA A 4 -5.54 -11.44 8.22
N ILE A 5 -4.87 -12.56 7.91
CA ILE A 5 -4.05 -12.69 6.70
C ILE A 5 -4.93 -12.68 5.44
N TYR A 6 -6.14 -13.26 5.51
CA TYR A 6 -7.11 -13.18 4.42
C TYR A 6 -7.55 -11.74 4.13
N LEU A 7 -7.88 -10.96 5.17
CA LEU A 7 -8.19 -9.54 5.02
C LEU A 7 -7.00 -8.73 4.50
N TYR A 8 -5.79 -9.04 4.97
CA TYR A 8 -4.56 -8.41 4.46
C TYR A 8 -4.31 -8.73 2.98
N PHE A 9 -4.56 -9.97 2.55
CA PHE A 9 -4.49 -10.35 1.14
C PHE A 9 -5.52 -9.61 0.29
N LEU A 10 -6.77 -9.47 0.77
CA LEU A 10 -7.78 -8.64 0.09
C LEU A 10 -7.35 -7.17 -0.01
N SER A 11 -6.71 -6.63 1.04
CA SER A 11 -6.11 -5.28 0.99
C SER A 11 -5.08 -5.19 -0.15
N LYS A 12 -4.17 -6.16 -0.28
CA LYS A 12 -3.16 -6.17 -1.36
C LYS A 12 -3.76 -6.28 -2.76
N LEU A 13 -4.89 -7.00 -2.92
CA LEU A 13 -5.65 -6.97 -4.17
C LEU A 13 -6.22 -5.58 -4.47
N SER A 14 -6.73 -4.88 -3.46
CA SER A 14 -7.24 -3.51 -3.64
C SER A 14 -6.15 -2.50 -4.00
N GLU A 15 -4.93 -2.65 -3.47
CA GLU A 15 -3.78 -1.78 -3.78
C GLU A 15 -3.35 -1.86 -5.26
N LEU A 16 -3.66 -2.95 -5.96
CA LEU A 16 -3.43 -3.04 -7.41
C LEU A 16 -4.25 -2.01 -8.20
N LEU A 17 -5.41 -1.59 -7.66
CA LEU A 17 -6.25 -0.55 -8.27
C LEU A 17 -5.51 0.79 -8.36
N ASP A 18 -4.57 1.09 -7.46
CA ASP A 18 -3.76 2.31 -7.56
C ASP A 18 -2.99 2.37 -8.87
N THR A 19 -2.43 1.22 -9.28
CA THR A 19 -1.70 1.10 -10.55
C THR A 19 -2.64 1.35 -11.73
N ILE A 20 -3.88 0.85 -11.65
CA ILE A 20 -4.92 1.11 -12.67
C ILE A 20 -5.25 2.62 -12.70
N PHE A 21 -5.48 3.25 -11.55
CA PHE A 21 -5.76 4.68 -11.46
C PHE A 21 -4.60 5.55 -11.98
N PHE A 22 -3.35 5.19 -11.72
CA PHE A 22 -2.19 5.91 -12.25
C PHE A 22 -2.09 5.81 -13.77
N VAL A 23 -2.36 4.63 -14.34
CA VAL A 23 -2.39 4.42 -15.78
C VAL A 23 -3.54 5.23 -16.41
N LEU A 24 -4.75 5.14 -15.85
CA LEU A 24 -5.92 5.89 -16.34
C LEU A 24 -5.74 7.41 -16.25
N ARG A 25 -5.09 7.91 -15.19
CA ARG A 25 -4.77 9.34 -15.03
C ARG A 25 -3.55 9.78 -15.84
N LYS A 26 -2.95 8.89 -16.65
CA LYS A 26 -1.73 9.12 -17.43
C LYS A 26 -0.55 9.62 -16.57
N LYS A 27 -0.47 9.20 -15.31
CA LYS A 27 0.58 9.59 -14.36
C LYS A 27 1.68 8.52 -14.28
N GLN A 28 2.33 8.25 -15.42
CA GLN A 28 3.32 7.15 -15.50
C GLN A 28 4.55 7.35 -14.62
N ASN A 29 4.86 8.59 -14.23
CA ASN A 29 5.92 8.87 -13.27
C ASN A 29 5.68 8.24 -11.89
N GLN A 30 4.43 7.85 -11.57
CA GLN A 30 4.08 7.16 -10.31
C GLN A 30 4.20 5.62 -10.44
N VAL A 31 4.15 5.09 -11.66
CA VAL A 31 4.29 3.66 -11.96
C VAL A 31 5.77 3.35 -12.21
N SER A 32 6.57 3.47 -11.15
CA SER A 32 8.00 3.14 -11.21
C SER A 32 8.23 1.62 -11.18
N PHE A 33 9.43 1.19 -11.56
CA PHE A 33 9.85 -0.21 -11.41
C PHE A 33 9.66 -0.70 -9.97
N LEU A 34 10.06 0.13 -8.99
CA LEU A 34 9.91 -0.19 -7.57
C LEU A 34 8.44 -0.40 -7.18
N HIS A 35 7.53 0.45 -7.70
CA HIS A 35 6.09 0.33 -7.43
C HIS A 35 5.54 -1.01 -7.92
N ILE A 36 5.80 -1.36 -9.19
CA ILE A 36 5.30 -2.61 -9.79
C ILE A 36 5.92 -3.82 -9.09
N TYR A 37 7.24 -3.80 -8.87
CA TYR A 37 7.95 -4.89 -8.22
C TYR A 37 7.40 -5.15 -6.81
N HIS A 38 7.28 -4.08 -6.01
CA HIS A 38 6.75 -4.14 -4.65
C HIS A 38 5.30 -4.67 -4.62
N HIS A 39 4.40 -4.10 -5.42
CA HIS A 39 2.99 -4.53 -5.39
C HIS A 39 2.82 -5.97 -5.87
N SER A 40 3.62 -6.41 -6.84
CA SER A 40 3.58 -7.78 -7.34
C SER A 40 4.10 -8.78 -6.30
N ILE A 41 5.28 -8.55 -5.72
CA ILE A 41 5.88 -9.48 -4.75
C ILE A 41 5.07 -9.54 -3.45
N MET A 42 4.48 -8.42 -3.01
CA MET A 42 3.65 -8.38 -1.81
C MET A 42 2.35 -9.16 -1.98
N LEU A 43 1.73 -9.13 -3.16
CA LEU A 43 0.55 -9.95 -3.45
C LEU A 43 0.88 -11.44 -3.48
N TRP A 44 1.95 -11.83 -4.18
CA TRP A 44 2.35 -13.24 -4.27
C TRP A 44 2.79 -13.79 -2.91
N SER A 45 3.61 -13.06 -2.15
CA SER A 45 4.07 -13.50 -0.83
C SER A 45 2.93 -13.64 0.17
N THR A 46 1.93 -12.76 0.15
CA THR A 46 0.73 -12.87 1.00
C THR A 46 -0.16 -14.06 0.61
N TRP A 47 -0.29 -14.35 -0.69
CA TRP A 47 -0.97 -15.55 -1.17
C TRP A 47 -0.28 -16.83 -0.69
N PHE A 48 1.03 -16.92 -0.82
CA PHE A 48 1.80 -18.07 -0.33
C PHE A 48 1.70 -18.22 1.20
N THR A 49 1.76 -17.12 1.94
CA THR A 49 1.59 -17.13 3.41
C THR A 49 0.21 -17.65 3.81
N LEU A 50 -0.84 -17.29 3.07
CA LEU A 50 -2.20 -17.77 3.33
C LEU A 50 -2.32 -19.28 3.05
N LYS A 51 -1.61 -19.79 2.04
CA LYS A 51 -1.69 -21.19 1.58
C LYS A 51 -0.81 -22.17 2.36
N LEU A 52 0.41 -21.78 2.69
CA LEU A 52 1.43 -22.70 3.21
C LEU A 52 1.42 -22.74 4.73
N GLU A 53 1.53 -21.60 5.40
CA GLU A 53 1.38 -21.51 6.86
C GLU A 53 1.26 -20.05 7.32
N PRO A 54 0.12 -19.66 7.93
CA PRO A 54 -0.04 -18.32 8.48
C PRO A 54 0.85 -18.13 9.72
N SER A 55 1.85 -17.25 9.62
CA SER A 55 2.75 -16.92 10.74
C SER A 55 2.36 -15.63 11.47
N TYR A 56 2.59 -15.60 12.79
CA TYR A 56 2.43 -14.41 13.63
C TYR A 56 3.36 -13.27 13.20
N TYR A 57 4.59 -13.59 12.78
CA TYR A 57 5.55 -12.62 12.31
C TYR A 57 5.06 -11.88 11.06
N THR A 58 4.53 -12.63 10.08
CA THR A 58 3.98 -12.04 8.85
C THR A 58 2.74 -11.19 9.13
N THR A 59 1.92 -11.59 10.11
CA THR A 59 0.75 -10.81 10.53
C THR A 59 1.16 -9.51 11.22
N PHE A 60 2.21 -9.54 12.05
CA PHE A 60 2.74 -8.34 12.71
C PHE A 60 3.30 -7.34 11.69
N LEU A 61 4.14 -7.80 10.75
CA LEU A 61 4.65 -6.95 9.67
C LEU A 61 3.52 -6.41 8.78
N GLY A 62 2.51 -7.24 8.48
CA GLY A 62 1.32 -6.81 7.75
C GLY A 62 0.54 -5.73 8.50
N THR A 63 0.41 -5.84 9.82
CA THR A 63 -0.28 -4.84 10.65
C THR A 63 0.45 -3.49 10.61
N LEU A 64 1.78 -3.50 10.78
CA LEU A 64 2.59 -2.28 10.64
C LEU A 64 2.44 -1.68 9.24
N ASN A 65 2.51 -2.50 8.20
CA ASN A 65 2.35 -2.07 6.82
C ASN A 65 0.97 -1.43 6.58
N THR A 66 -0.12 -2.03 7.10
CA THR A 66 -1.46 -1.43 7.01
C THR A 66 -1.57 -0.12 7.76
N PHE A 67 -0.91 0.03 8.91
CA PHE A 67 -0.87 1.29 9.65
C PHE A 67 -0.20 2.41 8.84
N VAL A 68 0.95 2.12 8.23
CA VAL A 68 1.63 3.07 7.32
C VAL A 68 0.73 3.40 6.12
N HIS A 69 0.06 2.40 5.54
CA HIS A 69 -0.84 2.61 4.41
C HIS A 69 -2.05 3.48 4.77
N ILE A 70 -2.62 3.36 5.97
CA ILE A 70 -3.69 4.27 6.42
C ILE A 70 -3.22 5.73 6.34
N ILE A 71 -2.02 6.02 6.83
CA ILE A 71 -1.44 7.37 6.79
C ILE A 71 -1.18 7.81 5.34
N MET A 72 -0.60 6.93 4.52
CA MET A 72 -0.30 7.22 3.12
C MET A 72 -1.57 7.49 2.29
N TYR A 73 -2.60 6.64 2.41
CA TYR A 73 -3.86 6.82 1.70
C TYR A 73 -4.63 8.03 2.19
N THR A 74 -4.56 8.36 3.47
CA THR A 74 -5.10 9.63 3.99
C THR A 74 -4.44 10.82 3.29
N TYR A 75 -3.11 10.79 3.14
CA TYR A 75 -2.39 11.82 2.38
C TYR A 75 -2.83 11.86 0.90
N TYR A 76 -2.99 10.71 0.24
CA TYR A 76 -3.47 10.67 -1.14
C TYR A 76 -4.90 11.23 -1.27
N GLY A 77 -5.80 10.90 -0.35
CA GLY A 77 -7.16 11.44 -0.29
C GLY A 77 -7.16 12.96 -0.12
N LEU A 78 -6.36 13.49 0.81
CA LEU A 78 -6.21 14.94 1.00
C LEU A 78 -5.58 15.63 -0.22
N SER A 79 -4.61 14.99 -0.87
CA SER A 79 -3.94 15.52 -2.07
C SER A 79 -4.84 15.58 -3.30
N ALA A 80 -5.97 14.86 -3.30
CA ALA A 80 -6.97 14.94 -4.36
C ALA A 80 -7.73 16.27 -4.36
N PHE A 81 -7.73 17.03 -3.24
CA PHE A 81 -8.39 18.33 -3.13
C PHE A 81 -7.41 19.49 -3.36
N PRO A 82 -7.50 20.23 -4.49
CA PRO A 82 -6.55 21.28 -4.84
C PRO A 82 -6.32 22.35 -3.76
N PRO A 83 -7.35 22.82 -3.01
CA PRO A 83 -7.15 23.81 -1.94
C PRO A 83 -6.29 23.28 -0.77
N ILE A 84 -6.37 21.97 -0.50
CA ILE A 84 -5.71 21.34 0.66
C ILE A 84 -4.24 21.01 0.35
N THR A 85 -3.90 20.81 -0.93
CA THR A 85 -2.53 20.46 -1.36
C THR A 85 -1.45 21.38 -0.82
N LYS A 86 -1.75 22.67 -0.62
CA LYS A 86 -0.82 23.68 -0.08
C LYS A 86 -0.39 23.39 1.37
N TYR A 87 -1.24 22.70 2.14
CA TYR A 87 -0.98 22.38 3.55
C TYR A 87 -0.29 21.02 3.75
N LEU A 88 -0.02 20.28 2.67
CA LEU A 88 0.59 18.95 2.69
C LEU A 88 2.13 18.98 2.73
N TRP A 89 2.71 19.75 3.66
CA TRP A 89 4.17 19.90 3.83
C TRP A 89 4.86 18.63 4.38
N TRP A 90 4.08 17.74 5.01
CA TRP A 90 4.55 16.60 5.78
C TRP A 90 4.77 15.32 4.95
N LYS A 91 4.74 15.41 3.61
CA LYS A 91 5.02 14.29 2.69
C LYS A 91 6.33 13.56 3.04
N LYS A 92 7.38 14.30 3.42
CA LYS A 92 8.70 13.75 3.73
C LYS A 92 8.66 12.79 4.93
N TYR A 93 7.86 13.08 5.95
CA TYR A 93 7.73 12.24 7.14
C TYR A 93 7.04 10.92 6.83
N ILE A 94 6.11 10.90 5.86
CA ILE A 94 5.48 9.67 5.39
C ILE A 94 6.52 8.77 4.73
N THR A 95 7.41 9.34 3.90
CA THR A 95 8.50 8.57 3.28
C THR A 95 9.49 8.05 4.32
N SER A 96 9.82 8.84 5.35
CA SER A 96 10.66 8.38 6.47
C SER A 96 10.01 7.27 7.29
N LEU A 97 8.68 7.18 7.31
CA LEU A 97 7.93 6.14 8.01
C LEU A 97 7.79 4.85 7.18
N GLN A 98 7.96 4.95 5.86
CA GLN A 98 7.98 3.82 4.92
C GLN A 98 9.35 3.12 4.83
N LEU A 99 10.43 3.83 5.17
CA LEU A 99 11.81 3.32 5.24
C LEU A 99 12.08 2.65 6.60
#